data_AF-A0A3C1KQR3-F1
#
_entry.id   AF-A0A3C1KQR3-F1
#
_cell.length_a   1.000
_cell.length_b   1.000
_cell.length_c   1.000
_cell.angle_alpha   90.00
_cell.angle_beta   90.00
_cell.angle_gamma   90.00
#
_symmetry.space_group_name_H-M   'P 1'
#
loop_
_entity.id
_entity.type
_entity.pdbx_description
1 polymer ?
#
loop_
_entity_poly.entity_id
_entity_poly.type
_entity_poly.pdbx_seq_one_letter_code
_entity_poly.pdbx_strand_id
1 'polypeptide(L)' 'MQYISTRGQAPALNFEEVLLTGLASDGGLYVPATLPRFSR' A
#
# COMPACT_ATOMS: atom_id res chain seq x y z
N MET A 1 -8.22 -4.06 -3.83
CA MET A 1 -6.76 -4.02 -4.07
C MET A 1 -6.08 -3.77 -2.74
N GLN A 2 -4.99 -4.48 -2.44
CA GLN A 2 -4.26 -4.36 -1.18
C GLN A 2 -3.00 -3.53 -1.38
N TYR A 3 -2.63 -2.76 -0.36
CA TYR A 3 -1.40 -1.97 -0.30
C TYR A 3 -0.55 -2.46 0.87
N ILE A 4 0.76 -2.58 0.63
CA ILE A 4 1.74 -3.08 1.59
C ILE A 4 2.80 -2.01 1.84
N SER A 5 3.39 -2.00 3.05
CA SER A 5 4.55 -1.14 3.32
C SER A 5 5.78 -1.65 2.57
N THR A 6 6.57 -0.73 2.03
CA THR A 6 7.90 -1.02 1.46
C THR A 6 8.88 -1.63 2.46
N ARG A 7 8.62 -1.54 3.77
CA ARG A 7 9.43 -2.17 4.82
C ARG A 7 8.82 -3.47 5.36
N GLY A 8 7.61 -3.82 4.93
CA GLY A 8 6.95 -5.10 5.23
C GLY A 8 6.54 -5.32 6.68
N GLN A 9 6.61 -4.30 7.55
CA GLN A 9 6.28 -4.41 8.98
C GLN A 9 4.96 -3.70 9.33
N ALA A 10 4.35 -2.99 8.38
CA ALA A 10 3.01 -2.42 8.52
C ALA A 10 1.92 -3.38 7.98
N PRO A 11 0.70 -3.35 8.55
CA PRO A 11 -0.41 -4.15 8.06
C PRO A 11 -0.76 -3.82 6.61
N ALA A 12 -1.31 -4.79 5.88
CA ALA A 12 -1.86 -4.53 4.56
C ALA A 12 -3.16 -3.74 4.68
N LEU A 13 -3.30 -2.68 3.89
CA LEU A 13 -4.44 -1.76 3.91
C LEU A 13 -5.11 -1.67 2.55
N ASN A 14 -6.37 -1.25 2.53
CA ASN A 14 -7.05 -0.85 1.31
C ASN A 14 -6.71 0.60 0.90
N PHE A 15 -7.14 1.03 -0.28
CA PHE A 15 -6.79 2.35 -0.81
C PHE A 15 -7.28 3.52 0.06
N GLU A 16 -8.51 3.45 0.58
CA GLU A 16 -9.09 4.51 1.40
C GLU A 16 -8.33 4.65 2.72
N GLU A 17 -8.01 3.53 3.37
CA GLU A 17 -7.21 3.49 4.60
C GLU A 17 -5.81 4.08 4.37
N VAL A 18 -5.14 3.75 3.26
CA VAL A 18 -3.83 4.33 2.91
C VAL A 18 -3.93 5.83 2.69
N LEU A 19 -4.97 6.30 2.01
CA LEU A 19 -5.16 7.73 1.71
C LEU A 19 -5.37 8.57 2.97
N LEU A 20 -6.10 8.02 3.96
CA LEU A 20 -6.33 8.67 5.25
C LEU A 20 -5.12 8.56 6.19
N THR A 21 -4.35 7.47 6.11
CA THR A 21 -3.18 7.22 6.97
C THR A 21 -1.93 7.97 6.47
N GLY A 22 -1.78 8.10 5.15
CA GLY A 22 -0.59 8.67 4.51
C GLY A 22 0.63 7.74 4.63
N LEU A 23 1.42 7.92 5.69
CA LEU A 23 2.68 7.17 5.89
C LEU A 23 2.43 5.83 6.60
N ALA A 24 3.14 4.77 6.21
CA ALA A 24 3.04 3.50 6.92
C ALA A 24 3.58 3.61 8.35
N SER A 25 3.00 2.84 9.28
CA SER A 25 3.35 2.88 10.70
C SER A 25 4.79 2.47 11.01
N ASP A 26 5.46 1.78 10.09
CA ASP A 26 6.87 1.39 10.17
C ASP A 26 7.83 2.42 9.53
N GLY A 27 7.30 3.59 9.14
CA GLY A 27 8.03 4.64 8.43
C GLY A 27 8.31 4.32 6.96
N GLY A 28 7.70 3.27 6.41
CA GLY A 28 7.70 2.95 4.99
C GLY A 28 6.62 3.68 4.20
N LEU A 29 6.54 3.40 2.90
CA LEU A 29 5.49 3.89 2.00
C LEU A 29 4.54 2.76 1.63
N TYR A 30 3.25 3.04 1.53
CA TYR A 30 2.28 2.08 1.01
C TYR A 30 2.34 2.02 -0.52
N VAL A 31 2.47 0.81 -1.06
CA VAL A 31 2.46 0.51 -2.50
C VAL A 31 1.49 -0.64 -2.80
N PRO A 32 0.87 -0.71 -3.99
CA PRO A 32 -0.02 -1.81 -4.32
C PRO A 32 0.73 -3.15 -4.31
N ALA A 33 0.14 -4.15 -3.64
CA ALA A 33 0.72 -5.49 -3.55
C ALA A 33 0.88 -6.17 -4.91
N THR A 34 0.15 -5.71 -5.93
CA THR A 34 0.30 -6.15 -7.31
C THR A 34 0.09 -4.95 -8.22
N LEU A 35 0.99 -4.77 -9.19
CA LEU A 35 0.86 -3.70 -10.17
C LEU A 35 -0.29 -3.99 -11.15
N PRO A 36 -1.12 -2.97 -11.48
CA PRO A 36 -2.16 -3.13 -12.47
C PRO A 36 -1.54 -3.46 -13.84
N ARG A 37 -2.20 -4.34 -14.59
CA ARG A 37 -1.83 -4.68 -15.96
C ARG A 37 -2.79 -3.98 -16.90
N PHE A 38 -2.24 -3.31 -17.91
CA PHE A 38 -3.02 -2.67 -18.97
C PHE A 38 -3.11 -3.62 -20.17
N SER A 39 -4.30 -3.76 -20.74
CA SER A 39 -4.49 -4.37 -22.05
C SER A 39 -4.23 -3.35 -23.16
N ARG A 40 -3.91 -3.83 -24.36
CA ARG A 40 -3.76 -2.99 -25.56
C ARG A 40 -5.12 -2.50 -26.07
#